data_AF-A0A3U8HY57-F1
#
_entry.id   AF-A0A3U8HY57-F1
#
_cell.length_a   1.000
_cell.length_b   1.000
_cell.length_c   1.000
_cell.angle_alpha   90.00
_cell.angle_beta   90.00
_cell.angle_gamma   90.00
#
_symmetry.space_group_name_H-M   'P 1'
#
loop_
_entity.id
_entity.type
_entity.pdbx_description
1 polymer ?
#
loop_
_entity_poly.entity_id
_entity_poly.type
_entity_poly.pdbx_seq_one_letter_code
_entity_poly.pdbx_strand_id
1 'polypeptide(L)'
;VEKLALLETCQHFFIQHKLIAWLNLPPAISDLLLLDSELFSRAARFPFLELAINENYPGLNQGKNNETLANLAMHFPLMLANFGAGEASTKAIFDGLFKRVMLDKNFIQQRAEMISFEPFMHAIVAQISSSCESLMIAGIDTEAMFARAAPLGFSAFQGGLWPPVPVSQLIKLVQR
;
A
#
# COMPACT_ATOMS: atom_id res chain seq x y z
N VAL A 1 0.34 -15.56 11.54
CA VAL A 1 1.17 -16.77 11.31
C VAL A 1 0.96 -17.37 9.92
N GLU A 2 -0.28 -17.74 9.54
CA GLU A 2 -0.57 -18.39 8.24
C GLU A 2 -0.10 -17.59 7.00
N LYS A 3 -0.37 -16.28 6.95
CA LYS A 3 0.06 -15.44 5.82
C LYS A 3 1.59 -15.36 5.66
N LEU A 4 2.35 -15.40 6.75
CA LEU A 4 3.82 -15.41 6.69
C LEU A 4 4.35 -16.76 6.17
N ALA A 5 3.69 -17.87 6.53
CA ALA A 5 4.03 -19.19 5.97
C ALA A 5 3.78 -19.26 4.46
N LEU A 6 2.76 -18.55 3.97
CA LEU A 6 2.50 -18.44 2.54
C LEU A 6 3.60 -17.66 1.81
N LEU A 7 4.08 -16.55 2.37
CA LEU A 7 5.22 -15.80 1.84
C LEU A 7 6.49 -16.64 1.84
N GLU A 8 6.70 -17.46 2.86
CA GLU A 8 7.83 -18.39 2.95
C GLU A 8 7.84 -19.40 1.80
N THR A 9 6.65 -19.93 1.44
CA THR A 9 6.49 -20.88 0.33
C THR A 9 6.80 -20.22 -1.02
N CYS A 10 6.46 -18.94 -1.17
CA CYS A 10 6.60 -18.20 -2.44
C CYS A 10 7.84 -17.28 -2.50
N GLN A 11 8.69 -17.27 -1.48
CA GLN A 11 9.72 -16.25 -1.29
C GLN A 11 10.68 -16.11 -2.49
N HIS A 12 11.04 -17.25 -3.10
CA HIS A 12 11.94 -17.27 -4.25
C HIS A 12 11.39 -16.47 -5.42
N PHE A 13 10.07 -16.54 -5.66
CA PHE A 13 9.42 -15.78 -6.71
C PHE A 13 9.51 -14.27 -6.47
N PHE A 14 9.19 -13.81 -5.24
CA PHE A 14 9.25 -12.39 -4.91
C PHE A 14 10.69 -11.84 -5.02
N ILE A 15 11.67 -12.59 -4.51
CA ILE A 15 13.08 -12.18 -4.54
C ILE A 15 13.60 -12.16 -5.98
N GLN A 16 13.39 -13.23 -6.75
CA GLN A 16 13.91 -13.36 -8.12
C GLN A 16 13.35 -12.28 -9.04
N HIS A 17 12.07 -11.96 -8.91
CA HIS A 17 11.40 -10.98 -9.75
C HIS A 17 11.39 -9.56 -9.17
N LYS A 18 12.05 -9.34 -8.02
CA LYS A 18 12.11 -8.05 -7.30
C LYS A 18 10.71 -7.47 -7.02
N LEU A 19 9.77 -8.34 -6.68
CA LEU A 19 8.40 -7.99 -6.38
C LEU A 19 8.23 -7.74 -4.88
N ILE A 20 7.17 -7.00 -4.55
CA ILE A 20 6.83 -6.61 -3.19
C ILE A 20 5.55 -7.30 -2.78
N ALA A 21 5.50 -7.76 -1.53
CA ALA A 21 4.30 -8.32 -0.93
C ALA A 21 3.76 -7.38 0.13
N TRP A 22 2.53 -6.91 -0.06
CA TRP A 22 1.80 -6.17 0.97
C TRP A 22 1.05 -7.11 1.88
N LEU A 23 1.28 -6.98 3.17
CA LEU A 23 0.55 -7.73 4.19
C LEU A 23 -0.27 -6.77 5.04
N ASN A 24 -1.60 -6.89 4.97
CA ASN A 24 -2.48 -6.10 5.82
C ASN A 24 -2.16 -6.36 7.29
N LEU A 25 -1.91 -5.28 8.03
CA LEU A 25 -1.64 -5.27 9.46
C LEU A 25 -2.85 -4.67 10.20
N PRO A 26 -3.71 -5.51 10.80
CA PRO A 26 -4.76 -5.04 11.69
C PRO A 26 -4.15 -4.39 12.93
N PRO A 27 -4.77 -3.34 13.50
CA PRO A 27 -4.29 -2.70 14.73
C PRO A 27 -4.04 -3.69 15.87
N ALA A 28 -4.92 -4.67 16.04
CA ALA A 28 -4.83 -5.69 17.10
C ALA A 28 -3.57 -6.57 17.05
N ILE A 29 -2.87 -6.62 15.92
CA ILE A 29 -1.65 -7.43 15.73
C ILE A 29 -0.38 -6.56 15.78
N SER A 30 -0.52 -5.24 15.82
CA SER A 30 0.61 -4.32 15.68
C SER A 30 1.56 -4.37 16.86
N ASP A 31 1.03 -4.30 18.08
CA ASP A 31 1.85 -4.43 19.29
C ASP A 31 2.41 -5.85 19.43
N LEU A 32 1.62 -6.87 19.08
CA LEU A 32 2.10 -8.26 19.09
C LEU A 32 3.28 -8.46 18.15
N LEU A 33 3.23 -7.89 16.94
CA LEU A 33 4.33 -7.96 15.97
C LEU A 33 5.62 -7.31 16.50
N LEU A 34 5.50 -6.24 17.28
CA LEU A 34 6.65 -5.54 17.86
C LEU A 34 7.20 -6.22 19.12
N LEU A 35 6.34 -6.81 19.94
CA LEU A 35 6.71 -7.38 21.24
C LEU A 35 7.15 -8.85 21.16
N ASP A 36 6.60 -9.63 20.22
CA ASP A 36 6.96 -11.04 20.03
C ASP A 36 8.21 -11.14 19.14
N SER A 37 9.35 -11.46 19.76
CA SER A 37 10.63 -11.57 19.07
C SER A 37 10.67 -12.63 17.96
N GLU A 38 9.91 -13.72 18.09
CA GLU A 38 9.86 -14.78 17.09
C GLU A 38 9.05 -14.30 15.87
N LEU A 39 7.87 -13.72 16.13
CA LEU A 39 7.03 -13.16 15.08
C LEU A 39 7.73 -12.00 14.34
N PHE A 40 8.35 -11.10 15.09
CA PHE A 40 9.13 -9.99 14.55
C PHE A 40 10.24 -10.51 13.63
N SER A 41 11.09 -11.41 14.13
CA SER A 41 12.23 -11.95 13.38
C SER A 41 11.77 -12.70 12.13
N ARG A 42 10.65 -13.43 12.23
CA ARG A 42 10.07 -14.14 11.10
C ARG A 42 9.55 -13.20 10.02
N ALA A 43 8.89 -12.10 10.40
CA ALA A 43 8.43 -11.09 9.45
C ALA A 43 9.61 -10.33 8.82
N ALA A 44 10.58 -9.91 9.63
CA ALA A 44 11.75 -9.12 9.21
C ALA A 44 12.69 -9.88 8.27
N ARG A 45 12.63 -11.22 8.24
CA ARG A 45 13.38 -12.06 7.30
C ARG A 45 12.97 -11.89 5.84
N PHE A 46 11.80 -11.32 5.53
CA PHE A 46 11.34 -11.15 4.16
C PHE A 46 11.66 -9.73 3.65
N PRO A 47 12.72 -9.53 2.83
CA PRO A 47 13.13 -8.20 2.38
C PRO A 47 12.12 -7.52 1.43
N PHE A 48 11.17 -8.29 0.89
CA PHE A 48 10.11 -7.84 0.01
C PHE A 48 8.78 -7.58 0.74
N LEU A 49 8.71 -7.83 2.06
CA LEU A 49 7.51 -7.62 2.84
C LEU A 49 7.37 -6.14 3.22
N GLU A 50 6.22 -5.57 2.93
CA GLU A 50 5.81 -4.27 3.44
C GLU A 50 4.45 -4.41 4.14
N LEU A 51 4.26 -3.68 5.24
CA LEU A 51 3.04 -3.77 6.05
C LEU A 51 2.03 -2.73 5.59
N ALA A 52 0.84 -3.20 5.24
CA ALA A 52 -0.24 -2.35 4.77
C ALA A 52 -1.21 -2.02 5.90
N ILE A 53 -1.43 -0.73 6.15
CA ILE A 53 -2.47 -0.22 7.05
C ILE A 53 -3.46 0.64 6.28
N ASN A 54 -4.60 0.94 6.90
CA ASN A 54 -5.64 1.76 6.30
C ASN A 54 -5.87 3.05 7.10
N GLU A 55 -6.65 3.97 6.54
CA GLU A 55 -6.98 5.25 7.18
C GLU A 55 -7.74 5.12 8.51
N ASN A 56 -8.34 3.95 8.78
CA ASN A 56 -9.04 3.67 10.02
C ASN A 56 -8.10 3.17 11.12
N TYR A 57 -6.78 3.14 10.89
CA TYR A 57 -5.82 2.72 11.90
C TYR A 57 -5.85 3.68 13.12
N PRO A 58 -6.03 3.17 14.35
CA PRO A 58 -6.14 3.99 15.55
C PRO A 58 -4.96 4.93 15.75
N GLY A 59 -5.24 6.21 15.93
CA GLY A 59 -4.22 7.23 16.17
C GLY A 59 -3.37 7.57 14.94
N LEU A 60 -3.77 7.19 13.72
CA LEU A 60 -3.07 7.55 12.47
C LEU A 60 -2.85 9.08 12.35
N ASN A 61 -3.81 9.89 12.79
CA ASN A 61 -3.72 11.36 12.78
C ASN A 61 -2.65 11.93 13.73
N GLN A 62 -2.09 11.13 14.63
CA GLN A 62 -0.94 11.54 15.43
C GLN A 62 0.37 11.49 14.62
N GLY A 63 0.37 10.79 13.47
CA GLY A 63 1.54 10.60 12.62
C GLY A 63 2.69 9.97 13.42
N LYS A 64 3.90 10.52 13.32
CA LYS A 64 5.08 10.01 14.05
C LYS A 64 4.98 10.07 15.59
N ASN A 65 3.98 10.78 16.12
CA ASN A 65 3.74 10.83 17.57
C ASN A 65 2.97 9.61 18.08
N ASN A 66 2.44 8.76 17.19
CA ASN A 66 1.94 7.44 17.56
C ASN A 66 3.13 6.49 17.67
N GLU A 67 3.48 6.08 18.89
CA GLU A 67 4.66 5.26 19.17
C GLU A 67 4.65 3.92 18.43
N THR A 68 3.50 3.24 18.37
CA THR A 68 3.36 1.97 17.64
C THR A 68 3.64 2.17 16.15
N LEU A 69 3.06 3.19 15.50
CA LEU A 69 3.30 3.46 14.09
C LEU A 69 4.74 3.89 13.81
N ALA A 70 5.34 4.71 14.68
CA ALA A 70 6.73 5.12 14.55
C ALA A 70 7.69 3.92 14.66
N ASN A 71 7.46 3.03 15.63
CA ASN A 71 8.24 1.80 15.79
C ASN A 71 8.05 0.83 14.62
N LEU A 72 6.83 0.67 14.12
CA LEU A 72 6.57 -0.12 12.91
C LEU A 72 7.33 0.44 11.71
N ALA A 73 7.26 1.75 11.45
CA ALA A 73 7.93 2.40 10.34
C ALA A 73 9.46 2.35 10.43
N MET A 74 10.01 2.26 11.64
CA MET A 74 11.44 2.07 11.87
C MET A 74 11.93 0.67 11.45
N HIS A 75 11.08 -0.35 11.59
CA HIS A 75 11.46 -1.74 11.40
C HIS A 75 10.94 -2.36 10.10
N PHE A 76 9.84 -1.85 9.57
CA PHE A 76 9.18 -2.37 8.38
C PHE A 76 8.77 -1.21 7.47
N PRO A 77 8.92 -1.34 6.14
CA PRO A 77 8.34 -0.35 5.25
C PRO A 77 6.81 -0.42 5.33
N LEU A 78 6.18 0.73 5.50
CA LEU A 78 4.73 0.82 5.60
C LEU A 78 4.10 1.33 4.31
N MET A 79 2.89 0.84 4.07
CA MET A 79 1.98 1.26 3.02
C MET A 79 0.67 1.77 3.64
N LEU A 80 0.21 2.95 3.20
CA LEU A 80 -1.17 3.38 3.39
C LEU A 80 -2.03 2.89 2.22
N ALA A 81 -2.92 1.94 2.47
CA ALA A 81 -3.58 1.15 1.43
C ALA A 81 -4.83 1.80 0.81
N ASN A 82 -5.40 2.83 1.44
CA ASN A 82 -6.69 3.40 1.03
C ASN A 82 -6.78 4.91 1.34
N PHE A 83 -5.77 5.67 0.93
CA PHE A 83 -5.76 7.12 1.12
C PHE A 83 -6.97 7.78 0.43
N GLY A 84 -7.73 8.60 1.15
CA GLY A 84 -8.96 9.24 0.70
C GLY A 84 -10.26 8.48 1.02
N ALA A 85 -10.20 7.35 1.76
CA ALA A 85 -11.36 6.56 2.14
C ALA A 85 -12.12 7.10 3.37
N GLY A 86 -11.49 7.95 4.18
CA GLY A 86 -12.03 8.46 5.44
C GLY A 86 -11.50 9.84 5.78
N GLU A 87 -11.43 10.15 7.08
CA GLU A 87 -11.04 11.47 7.59
C GLU A 87 -9.61 11.51 8.12
N ALA A 88 -8.76 10.58 7.66
CA ALA A 88 -7.35 10.64 8.00
C ALA A 88 -6.72 11.90 7.40
N SER A 89 -6.05 12.66 8.25
CA SER A 89 -5.20 13.76 7.84
C SER A 89 -3.97 13.24 7.09
N THR A 90 -3.35 14.11 6.29
CA THR A 90 -2.10 13.83 5.59
C THR A 90 -0.86 13.84 6.50
N LYS A 91 -1.03 14.07 7.81
CA LYS A 91 0.09 14.22 8.76
C LYS A 91 1.03 13.02 8.74
N ALA A 92 0.50 11.80 8.80
CA ALA A 92 1.31 10.57 8.81
C ALA A 92 2.13 10.39 7.52
N ILE A 93 1.60 10.85 6.38
CA ILE A 93 2.32 10.85 5.11
C ILE A 93 3.47 11.87 5.15
N PHE A 94 3.19 13.11 5.56
CA PHE A 94 4.22 14.18 5.64
C PHE A 94 5.25 13.97 6.76
N ASP A 95 4.92 13.20 7.78
CA ASP A 95 5.87 12.74 8.78
C ASP A 95 6.81 11.64 8.26
N GLY A 96 6.61 11.16 7.03
CA GLY A 96 7.47 10.17 6.36
C GLY A 96 7.25 8.74 6.83
N LEU A 97 6.08 8.41 7.40
CA LEU A 97 5.82 7.05 7.91
C LEU A 97 5.62 6.02 6.80
N PHE A 98 5.23 6.45 5.60
CA PHE A 98 4.85 5.56 4.51
C PHE A 98 5.85 5.61 3.37
N LYS A 99 6.40 4.44 3.04
CA LYS A 99 7.12 4.25 1.78
C LYS A 99 6.17 4.30 0.59
N ARG A 100 4.92 3.85 0.81
CA ARG A 100 3.91 3.72 -0.24
C ARG A 100 2.56 4.28 0.18
N VAL A 101 1.89 4.94 -0.75
CA VAL A 101 0.52 5.44 -0.58
C VAL A 101 -0.31 5.00 -1.78
N MET A 102 -1.47 4.39 -1.52
CA MET A 102 -2.43 3.99 -2.55
C MET A 102 -3.73 4.77 -2.36
N LEU A 103 -4.20 5.44 -3.42
CA LEU A 103 -5.52 6.09 -3.41
C LEU A 103 -6.63 5.05 -3.37
N ASP A 104 -7.63 5.27 -2.52
CA ASP A 104 -8.76 4.35 -2.35
C ASP A 104 -9.61 4.20 -3.62
N LYS A 105 -10.06 2.98 -3.90
CA LYS A 105 -10.87 2.69 -5.09
C LYS A 105 -12.20 3.45 -5.11
N ASN A 106 -12.88 3.58 -3.97
CA ASN A 106 -14.19 4.23 -3.92
C ASN A 106 -14.01 5.74 -4.10
N PHE A 107 -12.96 6.30 -3.49
CA PHE A 107 -12.56 7.69 -3.69
C PHE A 107 -12.30 8.01 -5.17
N ILE A 108 -11.60 7.13 -5.88
CA ILE A 108 -11.34 7.28 -7.32
C ILE A 108 -12.62 7.13 -8.14
N GLN A 109 -13.39 6.07 -7.92
CA GLN A 109 -14.60 5.79 -8.68
C GLN A 109 -15.66 6.89 -8.54
N GLN A 110 -15.84 7.45 -7.34
CA GLN A 110 -16.75 8.58 -7.10
C GLN A 110 -16.37 9.85 -7.86
N ARG A 111 -15.08 10.03 -8.18
CA ARG A 111 -14.57 11.23 -8.87
C ARG A 111 -14.34 11.02 -10.36
N ALA A 112 -14.29 9.78 -10.82
CA ALA A 112 -13.92 9.43 -12.19
C ALA A 112 -14.80 10.11 -13.25
N GLU A 113 -16.09 10.27 -12.95
CA GLU A 113 -17.07 10.88 -13.86
C GLU A 113 -16.99 12.42 -13.86
N MET A 114 -16.27 13.02 -12.91
CA MET A 114 -16.13 14.47 -12.82
C MET A 114 -15.14 15.00 -13.85
N ILE A 115 -15.47 16.13 -14.48
CA ILE A 115 -14.58 16.88 -15.38
C ILE A 115 -13.28 17.28 -14.65
N SER A 116 -13.36 17.53 -13.34
CA SER A 116 -12.22 17.90 -12.50
C SER A 116 -11.33 16.73 -12.08
N PHE A 117 -11.62 15.49 -12.49
CA PHE A 117 -10.84 14.31 -12.09
C PHE A 117 -9.34 14.48 -12.33
N GLU A 118 -8.93 14.80 -13.56
CA GLU A 118 -7.51 14.88 -13.93
C GLU A 118 -6.79 16.04 -13.22
N PRO A 119 -7.30 17.29 -13.21
CA PRO A 119 -6.70 18.37 -12.42
C PRO A 119 -6.58 18.05 -10.94
N PHE A 120 -7.60 17.39 -10.37
CA PHE A 120 -7.61 17.04 -8.96
C PHE A 120 -6.59 15.93 -8.63
N MET A 121 -6.48 14.90 -9.47
CA MET A 121 -5.46 13.87 -9.33
C MET A 121 -4.05 14.45 -9.49
N HIS A 122 -3.82 15.35 -10.45
CA HIS A 122 -2.55 16.05 -10.60
C HIS A 122 -2.16 16.83 -9.34
N ALA A 123 -3.11 17.50 -8.69
CA ALA A 123 -2.86 18.21 -7.45
C ALA A 123 -2.43 17.25 -6.32
N ILE A 124 -3.06 16.08 -6.21
CA ILE A 124 -2.68 15.05 -5.23
C ILE A 124 -1.26 14.55 -5.51
N VAL A 125 -0.95 14.20 -6.76
CA VAL A 125 0.39 13.74 -7.15
C VAL A 125 1.45 14.79 -6.82
N ALA A 126 1.23 16.05 -7.21
CA ALA A 126 2.16 17.14 -6.93
C ALA A 126 2.42 17.34 -5.42
N GLN A 127 1.39 17.15 -4.58
CA GLN A 127 1.48 17.40 -3.15
C GLN A 127 2.08 16.22 -2.36
N ILE A 128 1.85 14.98 -2.79
CA ILE A 128 2.17 13.77 -2.00
C ILE A 128 3.42 13.04 -2.49
N SER A 129 3.75 13.12 -3.78
CA SER A 129 4.84 12.31 -4.36
C SER A 129 6.22 12.57 -3.76
N SER A 130 6.46 13.73 -3.14
CA SER A 130 7.74 14.02 -2.45
C SER A 130 7.83 13.39 -1.05
N SER A 131 6.73 12.89 -0.51
CA SER A 131 6.62 12.39 0.87
C SER A 131 6.51 10.86 0.95
N CYS A 132 6.54 10.16 -0.19
CA CYS A 132 6.59 8.71 -0.27
C CYS A 132 7.36 8.28 -1.52
N GLU A 133 7.90 7.06 -1.53
CA GLU A 133 8.62 6.54 -2.71
C GLU A 133 7.66 6.17 -3.85
N SER A 134 6.41 5.82 -3.52
CA SER A 134 5.45 5.28 -4.48
C SER A 134 4.04 5.73 -4.13
N LEU A 135 3.52 6.66 -4.93
CA LEU A 135 2.11 7.02 -4.94
C LEU A 135 1.41 6.21 -6.04
N MET A 136 0.35 5.52 -5.69
CA MET A 136 -0.36 4.55 -6.53
C MET A 136 -1.86 4.82 -6.51
N ILE A 137 -2.58 4.23 -7.45
CA ILE A 137 -4.02 4.42 -7.61
C ILE A 137 -4.76 3.09 -7.73
N ALA A 138 -5.80 2.90 -6.92
CA ALA A 138 -6.70 1.76 -6.99
C ALA A 138 -7.99 2.09 -7.74
N GLY A 139 -8.77 1.06 -8.09
CA GLY A 139 -10.06 1.20 -8.78
C GLY A 139 -9.95 1.40 -10.30
N ILE A 140 -8.83 0.96 -10.90
CA ILE A 140 -8.64 1.00 -12.35
C ILE A 140 -9.23 -0.26 -12.99
N ASP A 141 -10.52 -0.19 -13.27
CA ASP A 141 -11.30 -1.37 -13.72
C ASP A 141 -11.50 -1.42 -15.24
N THR A 142 -11.22 -0.32 -15.96
CA THR A 142 -11.42 -0.22 -17.41
C THR A 142 -10.24 0.44 -18.11
N GLU A 143 -10.02 0.09 -19.37
CA GLU A 143 -8.98 0.71 -20.21
C GLU A 143 -9.17 2.22 -20.36
N ALA A 144 -10.43 2.69 -20.39
CA ALA A 144 -10.74 4.12 -20.44
C ALA A 144 -10.27 4.86 -19.18
N MET A 145 -10.47 4.25 -17.99
CA MET A 145 -9.93 4.81 -16.74
C MET A 145 -8.41 4.78 -16.74
N PHE A 146 -7.81 3.67 -17.18
CA PHE A 146 -6.36 3.53 -17.22
C PHE A 146 -5.72 4.57 -18.14
N ALA A 147 -6.25 4.77 -19.34
CA ALA A 147 -5.77 5.78 -20.28
C ALA A 147 -5.77 7.20 -19.71
N ARG A 148 -6.75 7.52 -18.84
CA ARG A 148 -6.83 8.81 -18.14
C ARG A 148 -5.89 8.91 -16.95
N ALA A 149 -5.72 7.82 -16.19
CA ALA A 149 -4.88 7.80 -14.98
C ALA A 149 -3.38 7.64 -15.26
N ALA A 150 -3.02 6.91 -16.32
CA ALA A 150 -1.65 6.61 -16.70
C ALA A 150 -0.73 7.85 -16.85
N PRO A 151 -1.13 8.95 -17.51
CA PRO A 151 -0.28 10.12 -17.66
C PRO A 151 -0.16 10.99 -16.40
N LEU A 152 -0.88 10.69 -15.32
CA LEU A 152 -1.00 11.58 -14.16
C LEU A 152 0.18 11.50 -13.19
N GLY A 153 1.11 10.56 -13.39
CA GLY A 153 2.33 10.43 -12.58
C GLY A 153 2.24 9.41 -11.43
N PHE A 154 1.22 8.53 -11.43
CA PHE A 154 1.16 7.39 -10.51
C PHE A 154 2.21 6.33 -10.86
N SER A 155 2.79 5.73 -9.82
CA SER A 155 3.85 4.72 -9.95
C SER A 155 3.35 3.30 -10.20
N ALA A 156 2.12 2.99 -9.78
CA ALA A 156 1.46 1.72 -10.05
C ALA A 156 -0.06 1.85 -9.99
N PHE A 157 -0.75 0.86 -10.55
CA PHE A 157 -2.19 0.83 -10.73
C PHE A 157 -2.74 -0.50 -10.21
N GLN A 158 -3.91 -0.46 -9.59
CA GLN A 158 -4.61 -1.64 -9.08
C GLN A 158 -6.09 -1.56 -9.45
N GLY A 159 -6.68 -2.66 -9.91
CA GLY A 159 -8.11 -2.72 -10.21
C GLY A 159 -8.49 -3.94 -11.02
N GLY A 160 -9.70 -3.92 -11.57
CA GLY A 160 -10.31 -4.99 -12.36
C GLY A 160 -9.55 -5.36 -13.63
N LEU A 161 -8.69 -4.48 -14.16
CA LEU A 161 -7.79 -4.83 -15.26
C LEU A 161 -6.73 -5.88 -14.87
N TRP A 162 -6.40 -5.97 -13.58
CA TRP A 162 -5.47 -6.96 -13.02
C TRP A 162 -6.17 -7.74 -11.89
N PRO A 163 -7.02 -8.71 -12.24
CA PRO A 163 -7.80 -9.44 -11.25
C PRO A 163 -6.90 -10.24 -10.29
N PRO A 164 -7.35 -10.47 -9.05
CA PRO A 164 -6.61 -11.30 -8.10
C PRO A 164 -6.49 -12.73 -8.62
N VAL A 165 -5.31 -13.32 -8.46
CA VAL A 165 -5.04 -14.71 -8.82
C VAL A 165 -4.76 -15.55 -7.57
N PRO A 166 -5.10 -16.85 -7.58
CA PRO A 166 -4.65 -17.74 -6.53
C PRO A 166 -3.13 -17.86 -6.59
N VAL A 167 -2.52 -18.21 -5.45
CA VAL A 167 -1.06 -18.34 -5.30
C VAL A 167 -0.46 -19.36 -6.28
N SER A 168 -1.21 -20.41 -6.65
CA SER A 168 -0.80 -21.39 -7.65
C SER A 168 -0.59 -20.81 -9.05
N GLN A 169 -1.11 -19.61 -9.33
CA GLN A 169 -0.99 -18.92 -10.61
C GLN A 169 -0.05 -17.70 -10.55
N LEU A 170 0.57 -17.44 -9.39
CA LEU A 170 1.48 -16.31 -9.17
C LEU A 170 2.58 -16.24 -10.26
N ILE A 171 3.13 -17.39 -10.65
CA ILE A 171 4.18 -17.49 -11.69
C ILE A 171 3.75 -17.00 -13.07
N LYS A 172 2.44 -17.02 -13.37
CA LYS A 172 1.91 -16.59 -14.66
C LYS A 172 1.84 -15.07 -14.80
N LEU A 173 2.01 -14.33 -13.70
CA LEU A 173 1.91 -12.87 -13.70
C LEU A 173 3.12 -12.16 -14.31
N VAL A 174 4.29 -12.80 -14.33
CA VAL A 174 5.56 -12.18 -14.78
C VAL A 174 6.01 -12.71 -16.14
N GLN A 175 5.33 -13.73 -16.69
CA GLN A 175 5.64 -14.26 -18.02
C GLN A 175 4.88 -13.47 -19.10
N ARG A 176 5.60 -12.57 -19.77
CA ARG A 176 5.32 -12.11 -21.14
C ARG A 176 6.62 -12.15 -21.94
#